data_AF-A0A3P1XK82-F1
#
_entry.id   AF-A0A3P1XK82-F1
#
_cell.length_a   1.000
_cell.length_b   1.000
_cell.length_c   1.000
_cell.angle_alpha   90.00
_cell.angle_beta   90.00
_cell.angle_gamma   90.00
#
_symmetry.space_group_name_H-M   'P 1'
#
loop_
_entity.id
_entity.type
_entity.pdbx_description
1 polymer ?
#
loop_
_entity_poly.entity_id
_entity_poly.type
_entity_poly.pdbx_seq_one_letter_code
_entity_poly.pdbx_strand_id
1 'polypeptide(L)'
;MMKTKKKIMVVIATLGISAGAIYGQTSQKDDPTIEVKGIKNTYIQKEVPGLYCIWNKNNKLDEIDPSYLFFQHIPPIALNDRSLIDEIVQKHLGIYFKQYKRKFNPSTNLGFYLYADIDGNIKEMYMSYPKEIGMIPATVIEALEEDILKSDIKLIFDKNHRVFKGSAWVGLSVGFDPNEIRDCKTE
;
A
#
# COMPACT_ATOMS: atom_id res chain seq x y z
N MET A 1 -53.00 44.64 -14.66
CA MET A 1 -52.34 43.60 -15.47
C MET A 1 -50.99 43.27 -14.82
N MET A 2 -51.00 42.37 -13.83
CA MET A 2 -49.85 41.96 -13.03
C MET A 2 -49.41 40.56 -13.47
N LYS A 3 -48.15 40.38 -13.87
CA LYS A 3 -47.53 39.06 -14.01
C LYS A 3 -46.63 38.82 -12.80
N THR A 4 -47.20 38.23 -11.75
CA THR A 4 -46.46 37.76 -10.58
C THR A 4 -45.73 36.47 -10.95
N LYS A 5 -44.41 36.54 -11.16
CA LYS A 5 -43.57 35.34 -11.38
C LYS A 5 -43.45 34.59 -10.05
N LYS A 6 -44.05 33.41 -9.95
CA LYS A 6 -43.77 32.43 -8.88
C LYS A 6 -42.30 32.01 -8.97
N LYS A 7 -41.48 32.39 -7.99
CA LYS A 7 -40.18 31.76 -7.77
C LYS A 7 -40.42 30.40 -7.12
N ILE A 8 -40.08 29.33 -7.84
CA ILE A 8 -40.06 27.97 -7.30
C ILE A 8 -38.88 27.91 -6.33
N MET A 9 -39.18 27.69 -5.06
CA MET A 9 -38.18 27.48 -4.02
C MET A 9 -37.75 26.00 -4.11
N VAL A 10 -36.57 25.75 -4.67
CA VAL A 10 -35.95 24.43 -4.63
C VAL A 10 -35.33 24.26 -3.25
N VAL A 11 -35.96 23.41 -2.44
CA VAL A 11 -35.38 22.92 -1.19
C VAL A 11 -34.23 21.99 -1.59
N ILE A 12 -33.00 22.49 -1.51
CA ILE A 12 -31.81 21.63 -1.57
C ILE A 12 -31.78 20.90 -0.23
N ALA A 13 -32.26 19.66 -0.22
CA ALA A 13 -32.00 18.75 0.87
C ALA A 13 -30.49 18.52 0.91
N THR A 14 -29.83 19.11 1.91
CA THR A 14 -28.44 18.85 2.24
C THR A 14 -28.35 17.39 2.71
N LEU A 15 -28.23 16.46 1.77
CA LEU A 15 -27.78 15.11 2.06
C LEU A 15 -26.35 15.25 2.58
N GLY A 16 -26.21 15.07 3.89
CA GLY A 16 -24.92 14.98 4.56
C GLY A 16 -24.13 13.85 3.94
N ILE A 17 -23.21 14.21 3.04
CA ILE A 17 -22.15 13.33 2.59
C ILE A 17 -21.25 13.16 3.82
N SER A 18 -21.37 11.99 4.44
CA SER A 18 -20.46 11.52 5.47
C SER A 18 -19.02 11.64 4.96
N ALA A 19 -18.11 12.02 5.85
CA ALA A 19 -16.69 12.27 5.58
C ALA A 19 -15.88 11.01 5.18
N GLY A 20 -16.51 9.98 4.59
CA GLY A 20 -15.86 8.78 4.07
C GLY A 20 -15.40 8.87 2.62
N ALA A 21 -15.68 9.98 1.92
CA ALA A 21 -15.42 10.12 0.48
C ALA A 21 -14.20 11.00 0.11
N ILE A 22 -13.36 11.42 1.06
CA ILE A 22 -12.28 12.40 0.78
C ILE A 22 -10.93 11.75 0.42
N TYR A 23 -10.76 10.43 0.53
CA TYR A 23 -9.49 9.77 0.11
C TYR A 23 -9.53 9.10 -1.28
N GLY A 24 -10.47 9.50 -2.14
CA GLY A 24 -10.59 9.01 -3.52
C GLY A 24 -10.32 10.05 -4.62
N GLN A 25 -9.98 11.30 -4.29
CA GLN A 25 -9.80 12.35 -5.29
C GLN A 25 -8.68 13.33 -4.92
N THR A 26 -7.44 12.97 -5.22
CA THR A 26 -6.51 13.93 -5.81
C THR A 26 -6.33 13.57 -7.26
N SER A 27 -6.94 14.36 -8.14
CA SER A 27 -6.75 14.32 -9.57
C SER A 27 -5.28 14.54 -9.92
N GLN A 28 -4.64 13.53 -10.50
CA GLN A 28 -3.48 13.72 -11.38
C GLN A 28 -3.69 12.84 -12.62
N LYS A 29 -3.59 13.50 -13.78
CA LYS A 29 -3.67 12.99 -15.16
C LYS A 29 -3.23 11.53 -15.31
N ASP A 30 -4.04 10.73 -16.00
CA ASP A 30 -3.69 9.57 -16.85
C ASP A 30 -2.34 8.89 -16.60
N ASP A 31 -2.02 8.56 -15.35
CA ASP A 31 -0.85 7.75 -15.04
C ASP A 31 -1.13 6.34 -15.57
N PRO A 32 -0.34 5.84 -16.55
CA PRO A 32 -0.62 4.57 -17.19
C PRO A 32 -0.59 3.47 -16.13
N THR A 33 -1.76 2.89 -15.92
CA THR A 33 -1.92 1.69 -15.12
C THR A 33 -1.90 0.52 -16.07
N ILE A 34 -0.90 -0.35 -15.94
CA ILE A 34 -0.72 -1.52 -16.80
C ILE A 34 -0.92 -2.80 -16.00
N GLU A 35 -1.41 -3.84 -16.67
CA GLU A 35 -1.43 -5.19 -16.11
C GLU A 35 -0.12 -5.89 -16.45
N VAL A 36 0.54 -6.44 -15.44
CA VAL A 36 1.74 -7.26 -15.59
C VAL A 36 1.47 -8.65 -15.03
N LYS A 37 1.89 -9.68 -15.77
CA LYS A 37 1.54 -11.06 -15.46
C LYS A 37 2.66 -11.74 -14.67
N GLY A 38 2.32 -12.23 -13.48
CA GLY A 38 3.18 -13.15 -12.71
C GLY A 38 2.99 -14.59 -13.17
N ILE A 39 3.40 -15.56 -12.35
CA ILE A 39 3.23 -16.99 -12.68
C ILE A 39 1.76 -17.38 -12.57
N LYS A 40 1.11 -17.02 -11.45
CA LYS A 40 -0.28 -17.34 -11.15
C LYS A 40 -1.14 -16.08 -11.18
N ASN A 41 -0.64 -15.01 -10.58
CA ASN A 41 -1.42 -13.80 -10.36
C ASN A 41 -1.21 -12.76 -11.47
N THR A 42 -2.11 -11.79 -11.51
CA THR A 42 -1.95 -10.59 -12.35
C THR A 42 -1.81 -9.41 -11.42
N TYR A 43 -0.82 -8.57 -11.69
CA TYR A 43 -0.53 -7.40 -10.89
C TYR A 43 -0.89 -6.14 -11.68
N ILE A 44 -1.32 -5.13 -10.94
CA ILE A 44 -1.48 -3.79 -11.46
C ILE A 44 -0.19 -3.04 -11.16
N GLN A 45 0.44 -2.48 -12.20
CA GLN A 45 1.56 -1.56 -12.06
C GLN A 45 1.10 -0.16 -12.47
N LYS A 46 1.22 0.79 -11.54
CA LYS A 46 0.97 2.20 -11.78
C LYS A 46 2.28 2.97 -11.70
N GLU A 47 2.48 3.85 -12.66
CA GLU A 47 3.55 4.83 -12.61
C GLU A 47 3.11 6.07 -11.85
N VAL A 48 3.92 6.55 -10.90
CA VAL A 48 3.74 7.88 -10.30
C VAL A 48 5.08 8.63 -10.37
N PRO A 49 5.15 9.94 -10.08
CA PRO A 49 6.42 10.66 -10.11
C PRO A 49 7.50 9.98 -9.23
N GLY A 50 8.55 9.46 -9.87
CA GLY A 50 9.70 8.82 -9.20
C GLY A 50 9.51 7.35 -8.78
N LEU A 51 8.31 6.79 -8.80
CA LEU A 51 8.03 5.44 -8.30
C LEU A 51 7.25 4.58 -9.29
N TYR A 52 7.51 3.28 -9.25
CA TYR A 52 6.56 2.26 -9.64
C TYR A 52 5.78 1.80 -8.41
N CYS A 53 4.46 1.74 -8.53
CA CYS A 53 3.54 1.22 -7.53
C CYS A 53 2.95 -0.07 -8.06
N ILE A 54 2.98 -1.15 -7.29
CA ILE A 54 2.53 -2.47 -7.74
C ILE A 54 1.78 -3.22 -6.65
N TRP A 55 0.65 -3.82 -7.03
CA TRP A 55 -0.18 -4.63 -6.15
C TRP A 55 -0.88 -5.72 -6.93
N ASN A 56 -1.26 -6.79 -6.23
CA ASN A 56 -2.02 -7.88 -6.82
C ASN A 56 -3.42 -7.37 -7.20
N LYS A 57 -3.88 -7.65 -8.42
CA LYS A 57 -5.19 -7.20 -8.93
C LYS A 57 -6.36 -7.75 -8.11
N ASN A 58 -6.13 -8.85 -7.41
CA ASN A 58 -7.13 -9.49 -6.55
C ASN A 58 -7.15 -8.93 -5.12
N ASN A 59 -6.30 -7.95 -4.78
CA ASN A 59 -6.40 -7.26 -3.50
C ASN A 59 -7.75 -6.55 -3.40
N LYS A 60 -8.36 -6.65 -2.21
CA LYS A 60 -9.70 -6.16 -1.90
C LYS A 60 -9.81 -5.54 -0.51
N LEU A 61 -8.81 -5.69 0.36
CA LEU A 61 -8.91 -5.17 1.73
C LEU A 61 -9.07 -3.65 1.74
N ASP A 62 -8.39 -2.93 0.86
CA ASP A 62 -8.54 -1.47 0.74
C ASP A 62 -9.95 -1.01 0.33
N GLU A 63 -10.82 -1.91 -0.14
CA GLU A 63 -12.24 -1.66 -0.46
C GLU A 63 -13.20 -1.99 0.72
N ILE A 64 -12.70 -2.52 1.83
CA ILE A 64 -13.52 -3.01 2.95
C ILE A 64 -13.43 -2.07 4.17
N ASP A 65 -14.60 -1.63 4.67
CA ASP A 65 -14.73 -0.85 5.90
C ASP A 65 -15.37 -1.64 7.05
N PRO A 66 -15.09 -1.30 8.33
CA PRO A 66 -14.16 -0.24 8.76
C PRO A 66 -12.71 -0.72 8.76
N SER A 67 -11.78 0.19 8.48
CA SER A 67 -10.35 -0.10 8.35
C SER A 67 -9.47 0.86 9.17
N TYR A 68 -8.24 0.46 9.48
CA TYR A 68 -7.23 1.36 10.01
C TYR A 68 -6.02 1.45 9.08
N LEU A 69 -5.81 2.65 8.52
CA LEU A 69 -4.78 2.98 7.54
C LEU A 69 -3.71 3.93 8.12
N PHE A 70 -2.45 3.57 7.86
CA PHE A 70 -1.15 4.28 7.79
C PHE A 70 -0.87 5.62 8.49
N PHE A 71 -1.84 6.47 8.84
CA PHE A 71 -1.56 7.90 9.05
C PHE A 71 -1.40 8.34 10.49
N GLN A 72 -1.64 7.48 11.50
CA GLN A 72 -1.55 7.94 12.88
C GLN A 72 -0.77 7.06 13.85
N HIS A 73 -0.48 5.78 13.57
CA HIS A 73 0.25 4.82 14.44
C HIS A 73 0.04 4.99 15.96
N ILE A 74 -1.14 5.47 16.36
CA ILE A 74 -1.53 5.71 17.74
C ILE A 74 -2.87 5.00 17.87
N PRO A 75 -2.90 3.83 18.54
CA PRO A 75 -1.78 3.14 19.20
C PRO A 75 -0.83 2.47 18.16
N PRO A 76 0.40 2.10 18.56
CA PRO A 76 1.41 1.57 17.63
C PRO A 76 0.98 0.22 17.03
N ILE A 77 1.41 0.01 15.78
CA ILE A 77 1.38 -1.28 15.08
C ILE A 77 2.83 -1.63 14.78
N ALA A 78 3.24 -2.84 15.13
CA ALA A 78 4.60 -3.33 14.92
C ALA A 78 4.58 -4.64 14.12
N LEU A 79 5.75 -5.04 13.63
CA LEU A 79 5.97 -6.40 13.16
C LEU A 79 6.42 -7.26 14.34
N ASN A 80 6.01 -8.52 14.37
CA ASN A 80 6.56 -9.49 15.32
C ASN A 80 8.04 -9.79 15.04
N ASP A 81 8.44 -9.80 13.76
CA ASP A 81 9.80 -10.06 13.32
C ASP A 81 10.12 -9.16 12.11
N ARG A 82 10.97 -8.16 12.33
CA ARG A 82 11.43 -7.27 11.26
C ARG A 82 12.52 -7.94 10.41
N SER A 83 13.43 -8.69 11.03
CA SER A 83 14.53 -9.37 10.35
C SER A 83 14.05 -10.31 9.26
N LEU A 84 12.96 -11.05 9.50
CA LEU A 84 12.42 -11.97 8.50
C LEU A 84 11.92 -11.25 7.23
N ILE A 85 11.32 -10.06 7.36
CA ILE A 85 10.97 -9.25 6.17
C ILE A 85 12.22 -8.78 5.47
N ASP A 86 13.22 -8.31 6.23
CA ASP A 86 14.48 -7.82 5.66
C ASP A 86 15.18 -8.92 4.83
N GLU A 87 15.22 -10.16 5.34
CA GLU A 87 15.75 -11.33 4.65
C GLU A 87 14.98 -11.66 3.35
N ILE A 88 13.64 -11.66 3.40
CA ILE A 88 12.80 -11.92 2.22
C ILE A 88 13.01 -10.82 1.16
N VAL A 89 13.01 -9.56 1.58
CA VAL A 89 13.23 -8.41 0.70
C VAL A 89 14.60 -8.49 0.05
N GLN A 90 15.65 -8.78 0.81
CA GLN A 90 16.99 -8.94 0.27
C GLN A 90 17.09 -10.10 -0.72
N LYS A 91 16.53 -11.26 -0.37
CA LYS A 91 16.54 -12.47 -1.21
C LYS A 91 15.97 -12.20 -2.61
N HIS A 92 14.87 -11.47 -2.69
CA HIS A 92 14.17 -11.22 -3.96
C HIS A 92 14.61 -9.95 -4.68
N LEU A 93 14.88 -8.88 -3.93
CA LEU A 93 15.11 -7.55 -4.52
C LEU A 93 16.58 -7.13 -4.54
N GLY A 94 17.46 -7.79 -3.78
CA GLY A 94 18.87 -7.41 -3.65
C GLY A 94 19.58 -7.18 -4.98
N ILE A 95 19.36 -8.04 -5.97
CA ILE A 95 19.99 -7.93 -7.30
C ILE A 95 19.57 -6.67 -8.08
N TYR A 96 18.34 -6.20 -7.91
CA TYR A 96 17.83 -5.00 -8.57
C TYR A 96 18.41 -3.74 -7.95
N PHE A 97 18.58 -3.74 -6.62
CA PHE A 97 19.14 -2.60 -5.89
C PHE A 97 20.66 -2.51 -5.95
N LYS A 98 21.39 -3.58 -6.33
CA LYS A 98 22.84 -3.53 -6.66
C LYS A 98 23.18 -2.47 -7.71
N GLN A 99 22.25 -2.18 -8.62
CA GLN A 99 22.45 -1.22 -9.71
C GLN A 99 22.04 0.21 -9.33
N TYR A 100 21.49 0.42 -8.13
CA TYR A 100 21.05 1.73 -7.66
C TYR A 100 22.24 2.61 -7.27
N LYS A 101 22.57 3.58 -8.13
CA LYS A 101 23.73 4.47 -7.99
C LYS A 101 23.41 5.84 -7.37
N ARG A 102 22.14 6.10 -7.06
CA ARG A 102 21.71 7.40 -6.54
C ARG A 102 21.88 7.48 -5.02
N LYS A 103 22.08 8.72 -4.54
CA LYS A 103 21.94 9.02 -3.13
C LYS A 103 20.48 8.78 -2.73
N PHE A 104 20.27 8.08 -1.63
CA PHE A 104 18.94 7.80 -1.10
C PHE A 104 18.10 9.08 -0.99
N ASN A 105 16.89 9.01 -1.53
CA ASN A 105 15.85 10.01 -1.35
C ASN A 105 14.67 9.35 -0.61
N PRO A 106 14.32 9.81 0.60
CA PRO A 106 13.18 9.27 1.35
C PRO A 106 11.86 9.33 0.59
N SER A 107 11.68 10.29 -0.33
CA SER A 107 10.45 10.41 -1.13
C SER A 107 10.32 9.36 -2.23
N THR A 108 11.36 8.56 -2.46
CA THR A 108 11.38 7.47 -3.44
C THR A 108 11.93 6.18 -2.81
N ASN A 109 11.64 5.96 -1.52
CA ASN A 109 12.07 4.74 -0.84
C ASN A 109 11.34 3.51 -1.39
N LEU A 110 11.92 2.32 -1.13
CA LEU A 110 11.15 1.10 -1.29
C LEU A 110 10.16 1.03 -0.11
N GLY A 111 8.88 1.06 -0.42
CA GLY A 111 7.80 1.01 0.57
C GLY A 111 6.95 -0.22 0.37
N PHE A 112 6.79 -1.01 1.42
CA PHE A 112 5.78 -2.06 1.51
C PHE A 112 4.62 -1.58 2.37
N TYR A 113 3.42 -1.92 1.96
CA TYR A 113 2.19 -1.60 2.66
C TYR A 113 1.50 -2.92 2.88
N LEU A 114 1.53 -3.38 4.13
CA LEU A 114 1.07 -4.70 4.54
C LEU A 114 -0.32 -4.55 5.15
N TYR A 115 -1.27 -5.33 4.65
CA TYR A 115 -2.64 -5.36 5.13
C TYR A 115 -2.90 -6.69 5.81
N ALA A 116 -3.28 -6.64 7.09
CA ALA A 116 -3.51 -7.83 7.90
C ALA A 116 -4.94 -7.90 8.43
N ASP A 117 -5.39 -9.13 8.69
CA ASP A 117 -6.63 -9.36 9.44
C ASP A 117 -6.52 -8.91 10.90
N ILE A 118 -7.62 -8.99 11.66
CA ILE A 118 -7.66 -8.54 13.06
C ILE A 118 -6.79 -9.38 14.02
N ASP A 119 -6.33 -10.56 13.57
CA ASP A 119 -5.38 -11.41 14.29
C ASP A 119 -3.93 -11.13 13.86
N GLY A 120 -3.72 -10.12 13.00
CA GLY A 120 -2.42 -9.67 12.56
C GLY A 120 -1.81 -10.49 11.42
N ASN A 121 -2.52 -11.46 10.85
CA ASN A 121 -1.99 -12.24 9.74
C ASN A 121 -2.06 -11.41 8.44
N ILE A 122 -0.91 -11.21 7.79
CA ILE A 122 -0.83 -10.47 6.53
C ILE A 122 -1.62 -11.23 5.45
N LYS A 123 -2.50 -10.52 4.73
CA LYS A 123 -3.35 -11.08 3.66
C LYS A 123 -3.04 -10.47 2.31
N GLU A 124 -2.69 -9.20 2.29
CA GLU A 124 -2.46 -8.45 1.07
C GLU A 124 -1.27 -7.52 1.25
N MET A 125 -0.63 -7.21 0.13
CA MET A 125 0.51 -6.32 0.09
C MET A 125 0.41 -5.38 -1.11
N TYR A 126 0.90 -4.17 -0.90
CA TYR A 126 1.24 -3.22 -1.95
C TYR A 126 2.73 -2.87 -1.82
N MET A 127 3.42 -2.71 -2.94
CA MET A 127 4.82 -2.32 -3.00
C MET A 127 4.99 -1.06 -3.85
N SER A 128 5.87 -0.16 -3.42
CA SER A 128 6.31 0.99 -4.21
C SER A 128 7.83 1.02 -4.25
N TYR A 129 8.43 1.27 -5.41
CA TYR A 129 9.89 1.25 -5.58
C TYR A 129 10.38 2.31 -6.58
N PRO A 130 11.60 2.86 -6.40
CA PRO A 130 12.15 3.88 -7.28
C PRO A 130 12.29 3.40 -8.72
N LYS A 131 11.85 4.20 -9.71
CA LYS A 131 11.94 3.83 -11.14
C LYS A 131 13.37 3.59 -11.61
N GLU A 132 14.35 4.16 -10.93
CA GLU A 132 15.76 4.08 -11.30
C GLU A 132 16.39 2.70 -11.10
N ILE A 133 15.76 1.79 -10.35
CA ILE A 133 16.23 0.39 -10.26
C ILE A 133 15.84 -0.43 -11.51
N GLY A 134 15.07 0.17 -12.43
CA GLY A 134 14.46 -0.52 -13.55
C GLY A 134 13.21 -1.30 -13.14
N MET A 135 12.54 -1.87 -14.13
CA MET A 135 11.31 -2.64 -13.90
C MET A 135 11.66 -4.00 -13.28
N ILE A 136 11.06 -4.31 -12.13
CA ILE A 136 11.16 -5.64 -11.51
C ILE A 136 10.13 -6.55 -12.19
N PRO A 137 10.52 -7.76 -12.67
CA PRO A 137 9.58 -8.71 -13.23
C PRO A 137 8.46 -9.07 -12.24
N ALA A 138 7.22 -9.12 -12.72
CA ALA A 138 6.06 -9.48 -11.90
C ALA A 138 6.18 -10.88 -11.26
N THR A 139 6.94 -11.79 -11.88
CA THR A 139 7.22 -13.12 -11.32
C THR A 139 8.08 -13.06 -10.04
N VAL A 140 9.00 -12.09 -9.94
CA VAL A 140 9.80 -11.86 -8.72
C VAL A 140 8.93 -11.24 -7.63
N ILE A 141 8.04 -10.31 -8.02
CA ILE A 141 7.09 -9.68 -7.10
C ILE A 141 6.11 -10.71 -6.55
N GLU A 142 5.63 -11.63 -7.39
CA GLU A 142 4.78 -12.74 -6.95
C GLU A 142 5.51 -13.67 -5.98
N ALA A 143 6.76 -14.03 -6.27
CA ALA A 143 7.54 -14.88 -5.37
C ALA A 143 7.80 -14.19 -4.01
N LEU A 144 8.07 -12.89 -4.03
CA LEU A 144 8.22 -12.08 -2.81
C LEU A 144 6.92 -12.03 -2.01
N GLU A 145 5.79 -11.73 -2.67
CA GLU A 145 4.47 -11.70 -2.03
C GLU A 145 4.13 -13.06 -1.41
N GLU A 146 4.35 -14.15 -2.16
CA GLU A 146 4.10 -15.51 -1.65
C GLU A 146 4.96 -15.84 -0.42
N ASP A 147 6.24 -15.45 -0.40
CA ASP A 147 7.12 -15.69 0.76
C ASP A 147 6.65 -14.89 1.98
N ILE A 148 6.23 -13.62 1.80
CA ILE A 148 5.66 -12.81 2.91
C ILE A 148 4.36 -13.44 3.43
N LEU A 149 3.41 -13.77 2.54
CA LEU A 149 2.10 -14.28 2.93
C LEU A 149 2.14 -15.68 3.56
N LYS A 150 3.18 -16.47 3.28
CA LYS A 150 3.39 -17.81 3.87
C LYS A 150 4.30 -17.79 5.11
N SER A 151 4.94 -16.66 5.39
CA SER A 151 5.82 -16.52 6.56
C SER A 151 5.03 -16.43 7.86
N ASP A 152 5.74 -16.51 8.98
CA ASP A 152 5.19 -16.28 10.32
C ASP A 152 5.10 -14.79 10.70
N ILE A 153 5.28 -13.88 9.74
CA ILE A 153 5.25 -12.43 9.97
C ILE A 153 3.82 -11.98 10.25
N LYS A 154 3.65 -11.19 11.32
CA LYS A 154 2.37 -10.66 11.77
C LYS A 154 2.46 -9.20 12.18
N LEU A 155 1.35 -8.49 12.01
CA LEU A 155 1.14 -7.19 12.62
C LEU A 155 0.72 -7.38 14.09
N ILE A 156 1.47 -6.78 15.00
CA ILE A 156 1.19 -6.79 16.44
C ILE A 156 0.59 -5.44 16.82
N PHE A 157 -0.62 -5.48 17.35
CA PHE A 157 -1.37 -4.33 17.82
C PHE A 157 -2.38 -4.75 18.90
N ASP A 158 -2.81 -3.81 19.74
CA ASP A 158 -3.84 -4.08 20.75
C ASP A 158 -5.23 -4.13 20.09
N LYS A 159 -5.67 -5.30 19.66
CA LYS A 159 -6.99 -5.49 19.03
C LYS A 159 -8.18 -5.02 19.87
N ASN A 160 -8.02 -4.87 21.19
CA ASN A 160 -9.08 -4.35 22.06
C ASN A 160 -9.10 -2.83 22.13
N HIS A 161 -8.04 -2.16 21.65
CA HIS A 161 -8.00 -0.72 21.58
C HIS A 161 -9.12 -0.19 20.70
N ARG A 162 -9.78 0.89 21.15
CA ARG A 162 -10.97 1.48 20.49
C ARG A 162 -10.81 1.81 19.01
N VAL A 163 -9.58 1.97 18.54
CA VAL A 163 -9.23 2.32 17.16
C VAL A 163 -9.25 1.10 16.23
N PHE A 164 -8.83 -0.07 16.74
CA PHE A 164 -8.80 -1.32 15.97
C PHE A 164 -10.02 -2.18 16.24
N LYS A 165 -10.70 -1.95 17.37
CA LYS A 165 -11.89 -2.70 17.74
C LYS A 165 -12.97 -2.53 16.66
N GLY A 166 -13.28 -3.64 16.00
CA GLY A 166 -14.28 -3.69 14.94
C GLY A 166 -13.74 -3.46 13.53
N SER A 167 -12.46 -3.14 13.38
CA SER A 167 -11.80 -3.07 12.06
C SER A 167 -11.79 -4.44 11.39
N ALA A 168 -12.08 -4.48 10.09
CA ALA A 168 -11.96 -5.69 9.28
C ALA A 168 -10.48 -6.04 9.02
N TRP A 169 -9.63 -5.03 8.96
CA TRP A 169 -8.19 -5.16 8.73
C TRP A 169 -7.42 -3.95 9.25
N VAL A 170 -6.10 -4.13 9.36
CA VAL A 170 -5.14 -3.13 9.84
C VAL A 170 -3.94 -3.05 8.88
N GLY A 171 -3.50 -1.83 8.58
CA GLY A 171 -2.36 -1.57 7.68
C GLY A 171 -1.09 -1.08 8.39
N LEU A 172 0.08 -1.57 7.97
CA LEU A 172 1.39 -1.05 8.38
C LEU A 172 2.26 -0.75 7.14
N SER A 173 2.84 0.44 7.09
CA SER A 173 3.82 0.79 6.06
C SER A 173 5.21 0.51 6.57
N VAL A 174 6.01 -0.14 5.75
CA VAL A 174 7.38 -0.57 6.02
C VAL A 174 8.26 0.02 4.93
N GLY A 175 9.12 0.97 5.31
CA GLY A 175 10.13 1.55 4.43
C GLY A 175 11.46 0.79 4.51
N PHE A 176 12.18 0.80 3.40
CA PHE A 176 13.56 0.34 3.28
C PHE A 176 14.42 1.43 2.65
N ASP A 177 15.64 1.63 3.16
CA ASP A 177 16.65 2.38 2.42
C ASP A 177 17.17 1.49 1.27
N PRO A 178 17.08 1.92 0.00
CA PRO A 178 17.75 1.29 -1.12
C PRO A 178 19.21 0.91 -0.88
N ASN A 179 19.95 1.68 -0.06
CA ASN A 179 21.33 1.37 0.31
C ASN A 179 21.42 0.13 1.21
N GLU A 180 20.48 -0.05 2.16
CA GLU A 180 20.43 -1.23 3.04
C GLU A 180 20.25 -2.51 2.22
N ILE A 181 19.42 -2.44 1.18
CA ILE A 181 19.19 -3.57 0.27
C ILE A 181 20.39 -3.79 -0.66
N ARG A 182 21.01 -2.71 -1.14
CA ARG A 182 22.18 -2.75 -2.04
C ARG A 182 23.41 -3.35 -1.38
N ASP A 183 23.74 -2.88 -0.18
CA ASP A 183 25.00 -3.13 0.50
C ASP A 183 24.93 -4.31 1.47
N CYS A 184 23.80 -5.03 1.49
CA CYS A 184 23.64 -6.16 2.38
C CYS A 184 24.63 -7.27 2.01
N LYS A 185 25.47 -7.64 2.97
CA LYS A 185 26.44 -8.72 2.83
C LYS A 185 25.67 -10.04 2.80
N THR A 186 25.55 -10.66 1.64
CA THR A 186 25.28 -12.09 1.58
C THR A 186 26.54 -12.80 2.05
N GLU A 187 26.53 -13.32 3.28
CA GLU A 187 27.55 -14.25 3.76
C GLU A 187 27.54 -15.56 2.96
#